data_AF-A0A7J7GHY6-F1
#
_entry.id   AF-A0A7J7GHY6-F1
#
_cell.length_a   1.000
_cell.length_b   1.000
_cell.length_c   1.000
_cell.angle_alpha   90.00
_cell.angle_beta   90.00
_cell.angle_gamma   90.00
#
_symmetry.space_group_name_H-M   'P 1'
#
loop_
_entity.id
_entity.type
_entity.pdbx_description
1 polymer ?
#
loop_
_entity_poly.entity_id
_entity_poly.type
_entity_poly.pdbx_seq_one_letter_code
_entity_poly.pdbx_strand_id
1 'polypeptide(L)'
;MGRLNQRLSVLIMQFLLVEGTGRKWIPSLEITKNFMQNFERNKDVDGAERFLGILEKAVDELGSEVFESLIRIYAAAGRTSQMLRRRVKMENVELSDDCKKLLDKVCVD
;
A
#
# COMPACT_ATOMS: atom_id res chain seq x y z
N MET A 1 -8.49 24.65 2.55
CA MET A 1 -8.06 23.49 1.73
C MET A 1 -6.68 23.74 1.08
N GLY A 2 -5.64 24.13 1.82
CA GLY A 2 -4.44 24.73 1.20
C GLY A 2 -3.09 23.98 1.31
N ARG A 3 -2.87 23.12 2.30
CA ARG A 3 -1.55 22.52 2.56
C ARG A 3 -1.42 21.03 2.21
N LEU A 4 -2.50 20.26 2.39
CA LEU A 4 -2.52 18.82 2.06
C LEU A 4 -2.44 18.57 0.56
N ASN A 5 -3.18 19.37 -0.24
CA ASN A 5 -3.14 19.23 -1.69
C ASN A 5 -1.76 19.54 -2.25
N GLN A 6 -1.07 20.59 -1.76
CA GLN A 6 0.29 20.92 -2.21
C GLN A 6 1.31 19.82 -1.86
N ARG A 7 1.21 19.18 -0.68
CA ARG A 7 2.07 18.05 -0.32
C ARG A 7 1.84 16.82 -1.20
N LEU A 8 0.58 16.48 -1.49
CA LEU A 8 0.24 15.41 -2.43
C LEU A 8 0.76 15.70 -3.84
N SER A 9 0.66 16.94 -4.32
CA SER A 9 1.21 17.36 -5.61
C SER A 9 2.72 17.20 -5.69
N VAL A 10 3.45 17.57 -4.63
CA VAL A 10 4.91 17.42 -4.56
C VAL A 10 5.31 15.94 -4.53
N LEU A 11 4.57 15.09 -3.83
CA LEU A 11 4.82 13.65 -3.78
C LEU A 11 4.55 12.97 -5.13
N ILE A 12 3.48 13.34 -5.82
CA ILE A 12 3.18 12.86 -7.18
C ILE A 12 4.25 13.33 -8.17
N MET A 13 4.70 14.59 -8.07
CA MET A 13 5.80 15.10 -8.89
C MET A 13 7.11 14.34 -8.63
N GLN A 14 7.44 14.05 -7.37
CA GLN A 14 8.64 13.30 -7.02
C GLN A 14 8.57 11.85 -7.53
N PHE A 15 7.39 11.24 -7.50
CA PHE A 15 7.14 9.93 -8.10
C PHE A 15 7.38 9.95 -9.63
N LEU A 16 6.75 10.88 -10.36
CA LEU A 16 6.88 11.01 -11.82
C LEU A 16 8.31 11.39 -12.27
N LEU A 17 9.00 12.24 -11.51
CA LEU A 17 10.39 12.62 -11.81
C LEU A 17 11.34 11.45 -11.70
N VAL A 18 11.11 10.54 -10.75
CA VAL A 18 12.04 9.41 -10.56
C VAL A 18 11.75 8.29 -11.56
N GLU A 19 10.47 8.04 -11.89
CA GLU A 19 10.07 7.11 -12.96
C GLU A 19 10.75 7.45 -14.30
N GLY A 20 10.89 8.73 -14.63
CA GLY A 20 11.55 9.19 -15.87
C GLY A 20 13.09 9.09 -15.88
N THR A 21 13.74 8.81 -14.74
CA THR A 21 15.23 8.83 -14.63
C THR A 21 15.87 7.45 -14.54
N GLY A 22 15.07 6.38 -14.45
CA GLY A 22 15.57 5.02 -14.27
C GLY A 22 16.27 4.76 -12.92
N ARG A 23 16.22 5.70 -11.98
CA ARG A 23 16.77 5.53 -10.62
C ARG A 23 15.73 4.87 -9.72
N LYS A 24 16.19 4.02 -8.81
CA LYS A 24 15.35 3.39 -7.77
C LYS A 24 14.83 4.48 -6.83
N TRP A 25 13.56 4.87 -6.95
CA TRP A 25 12.91 5.74 -5.97
C TRP A 25 12.62 4.95 -4.71
N ILE A 26 13.04 5.45 -3.54
CA ILE A 26 12.73 4.84 -2.26
C ILE A 26 11.92 5.85 -1.46
N PRO A 27 10.59 5.68 -1.32
CA PRO A 27 9.80 6.58 -0.49
C PRO A 27 10.17 6.45 0.97
N SER A 28 10.10 7.57 1.70
CA SER A 28 10.16 7.52 3.16
C SER A 28 8.89 6.90 3.73
N LEU A 29 8.98 6.40 4.96
CA LEU A 29 7.84 5.82 5.66
C LEU A 29 6.63 6.78 5.76
N GLU A 30 6.86 8.08 5.96
CA GLU A 30 5.79 9.08 6.00
C GLU A 30 5.04 9.18 4.66
N ILE A 31 5.79 9.12 3.55
CA ILE A 31 5.22 9.15 2.20
C ILE A 31 4.38 7.90 1.97
N THR A 32 4.92 6.72 2.27
CA THR A 32 4.22 5.45 2.17
C THR A 32 2.91 5.47 2.98
N LYS A 33 2.94 5.92 4.24
CA LYS A 33 1.73 6.04 5.08
C LYS A 33 0.68 6.97 4.45
N ASN A 34 1.08 8.13 3.96
CA ASN A 34 0.16 9.09 3.34
C ASN A 34 -0.52 8.53 2.09
N PHE A 35 0.22 7.81 1.24
CA PHE A 35 -0.35 7.14 0.07
C PHE A 35 -1.33 6.04 0.48
N MET A 36 -0.94 5.17 1.42
CA MET A 36 -1.81 4.08 1.90
C MET A 36 -3.10 4.61 2.52
N GLN A 37 -3.04 5.67 3.34
CA GLN A 37 -4.22 6.32 3.90
C GLN A 37 -5.13 6.92 2.81
N ASN A 38 -4.55 7.49 1.76
CA ASN A 38 -5.31 8.03 0.64
C ASN A 38 -6.03 6.92 -0.14
N PHE A 39 -5.36 5.79 -0.40
CA PHE A 39 -5.99 4.64 -1.04
C PHE A 39 -7.11 4.05 -0.18
N GLU A 40 -6.91 3.97 1.14
CA GLU A 40 -7.94 3.46 2.07
C GLU A 40 -9.18 4.34 2.05
N ARG A 41 -9.00 5.67 2.16
CA ARG A 41 -10.09 6.64 2.11
C ARG A 41 -10.86 6.59 0.79
N ASN A 42 -10.14 6.41 -0.33
CA ASN A 42 -10.74 6.37 -1.66
C ASN A 42 -11.20 4.97 -2.06
N LYS A 43 -10.96 3.96 -1.22
CA LYS A 43 -11.24 2.53 -1.51
C LYS A 43 -10.56 2.05 -2.80
N ASP A 44 -9.41 2.64 -3.11
CA ASP A 44 -8.69 2.44 -4.36
C ASP A 44 -7.71 1.28 -4.23
N VAL A 45 -8.24 0.07 -4.43
CA VAL A 45 -7.46 -1.18 -4.41
C VAL A 45 -6.44 -1.22 -5.55
N ASP A 46 -6.82 -0.78 -6.74
CA ASP A 46 -5.95 -0.89 -7.92
C ASP A 46 -4.77 0.08 -7.82
N GLY A 47 -4.98 1.28 -7.28
CA GLY A 47 -3.92 2.23 -6.96
C GLY A 47 -2.96 1.70 -5.89
N ALA A 48 -3.50 1.08 -4.83
CA ALA A 48 -2.70 0.48 -3.76
C ALA A 48 -1.82 -0.68 -4.26
N GLU A 49 -2.37 -1.57 -5.10
CA GLU A 49 -1.62 -2.70 -5.69
C GLU A 49 -0.49 -2.22 -6.61
N ARG A 50 -0.75 -1.19 -7.44
CA ARG A 50 0.29 -0.58 -8.27
C ARG A 50 1.40 0.03 -7.42
N PHE A 51 1.03 0.74 -6.36
CA PHE A 51 1.97 1.35 -5.43
C PHE A 51 2.81 0.30 -4.71
N LEU A 52 2.21 -0.81 -4.26
CA LEU A 52 2.93 -1.94 -3.68
C LEU A 52 3.98 -2.51 -4.65
N GLY A 53 3.62 -2.73 -5.91
CA GLY A 53 4.56 -3.21 -6.94
C GLY A 53 5.71 -2.24 -7.26
N ILE A 54 5.57 -0.96 -6.93
CA ILE A 54 6.68 0.01 -6.95
C ILE A 54 7.55 -0.17 -5.71
N LEU A 55 6.94 -0.31 -4.52
CA LEU A 55 7.65 -0.49 -3.27
C LEU A 55 8.48 -1.79 -3.26
N GLU A 56 7.94 -2.91 -3.77
CA GLU A 56 8.66 -4.19 -3.90
C GLU A 56 9.93 -4.08 -4.78
N LYS A 57 9.97 -3.13 -5.71
CA LYS A 57 11.17 -2.84 -6.52
C LYS A 57 12.11 -1.86 -5.82
N ALA A 58 11.59 -1.06 -4.90
CA ALA A 58 12.25 0.03 -4.21
C ALA A 58 12.93 -0.39 -2.89
N VAL A 59 12.40 -1.38 -2.19
CA VAL A 59 12.93 -1.85 -0.90
C VAL A 59 12.96 -3.37 -0.88
N ASP A 60 13.91 -3.94 -0.13
CA ASP A 60 14.09 -5.40 -0.08
C ASP A 60 13.08 -6.07 0.85
N GLU A 61 12.57 -5.35 1.86
CA GLU A 61 11.55 -5.85 2.78
C GLU A 61 10.46 -4.79 2.98
N LEU A 62 9.21 -5.23 2.88
CA LEU A 62 8.04 -4.41 3.17
C LEU A 62 7.57 -4.68 4.60
N GLY A 63 7.50 -3.63 5.41
CA GLY A 63 7.02 -3.73 6.79
C GLY A 63 5.55 -4.17 6.86
N SER A 64 5.19 -4.83 7.96
CA SER A 64 3.83 -5.31 8.23
C SER A 64 2.76 -4.24 8.10
N GLU A 65 3.07 -2.99 8.48
CA GLU A 65 2.18 -1.84 8.36
C GLU A 65 1.65 -1.62 6.93
N VAL A 66 2.47 -1.90 5.91
CA VAL A 66 2.07 -1.75 4.49
C VAL A 66 1.04 -2.81 4.12
N PHE A 67 1.28 -4.06 4.49
CA PHE A 67 0.34 -5.16 4.24
C PHE A 67 -0.96 -5.01 5.02
N GLU A 68 -0.88 -4.61 6.28
CA GLU A 68 -2.07 -4.30 7.08
C GLU A 68 -2.93 -3.20 6.45
N SER A 69 -2.28 -2.15 5.94
CA SER A 69 -2.98 -1.07 5.23
C SER A 69 -3.63 -1.59 3.95
N LEU A 70 -2.95 -2.44 3.19
CA LEU A 70 -3.51 -3.07 1.99
C LEU A 70 -4.76 -3.89 2.32
N ILE A 71 -4.72 -4.70 3.38
CA ILE A 71 -5.86 -5.50 3.84
C ILE A 71 -7.05 -4.59 4.21
N ARG A 72 -6.80 -3.48 4.91
CA ARG A 72 -7.84 -2.49 5.22
C ARG A 72 -8.44 -1.85 3.97
N ILE A 73 -7.63 -1.55 2.96
CA ILE A 73 -8.11 -1.00 1.67
C ILE A 73 -9.06 -2.00 0.98
N TYR A 74 -8.67 -3.27 0.90
CA TYR A 74 -9.52 -4.34 0.36
C TYR A 74 -10.84 -4.46 1.14
N ALA A 75 -10.77 -4.49 2.46
CA ALA A 75 -11.94 -4.57 3.32
C ALA A 75 -12.87 -3.36 3.16
N ALA A 76 -12.32 -2.14 3.12
CA ALA A 76 -13.08 -0.90 2.93
C ALA A 76 -13.76 -0.82 1.54
N ALA A 77 -13.11 -1.38 0.53
CA ALA A 77 -13.64 -1.52 -0.83
C ALA A 77 -14.64 -2.69 -0.99
N GLY A 78 -14.72 -3.59 -0.01
CA GLY A 78 -15.52 -4.82 -0.12
C GLY A 78 -15.00 -5.78 -1.19
N ARG A 79 -13.73 -5.67 -1.57
CA ARG A 79 -13.10 -6.56 -2.55
C ARG A 79 -12.44 -7.74 -1.85
N THR A 80 -12.45 -8.89 -2.49
CA THR A 80 -11.81 -10.11 -2.00
C THR A 80 -10.64 -10.52 -2.89
N SER A 81 -9.63 -11.15 -2.30
CA SER A 81 -8.48 -11.69 -3.03
C SER A 81 -7.76 -12.75 -2.23
N GLN A 82 -7.82 -14.01 -2.68
CA GLN A 82 -7.04 -15.11 -2.09
C GLN A 82 -5.51 -14.89 -2.21
N MET A 83 -5.07 -14.02 -3.12
CA MET A 83 -3.64 -13.73 -3.31
C MET A 83 -3.04 -12.99 -2.11
N LEU A 84 -3.84 -12.21 -1.35
CA LEU A 84 -3.33 -11.48 -0.17
C LEU A 84 -2.77 -12.43 0.88
N ARG A 85 -3.49 -13.52 1.21
CA ARG A 85 -3.03 -14.52 2.17
C ARG A 85 -1.72 -15.18 1.71
N ARG A 86 -1.58 -15.44 0.41
CA ARG A 86 -0.36 -16.01 -0.17
C ARG A 86 0.83 -15.06 -0.04
N ARG A 87 0.65 -13.77 -0.35
CA ARG A 87 1.72 -12.76 -0.24
C ARG A 87 2.17 -12.57 1.22
N VAL A 88 1.23 -12.38 2.14
CA VAL A 88 1.56 -12.22 3.58
C VAL A 88 2.39 -13.41 4.10
N LYS A 89 2.06 -14.63 3.69
CA LYS A 89 2.80 -15.83 4.07
C LYS A 89 4.19 -15.91 3.44
N MET A 90 4.32 -15.51 2.17
CA MET A 90 5.59 -15.55 1.43
C MET A 90 6.59 -14.52 1.98
N GLU A 91 6.10 -13.34 2.32
CA GLU A 91 6.89 -12.23 2.86
C GLU A 91 7.18 -12.39 4.38
N ASN A 92 6.74 -13.49 4.99
CA ASN A 92 6.87 -13.80 6.42
C ASN A 92 6.43 -12.63 7.34
N VAL A 93 5.35 -11.96 6.94
CA VAL A 93 4.87 -10.75 7.62
C VAL A 93 4.00 -11.12 8.81
N GLU A 94 4.39 -10.66 10.00
CA GLU A 94 3.56 -10.78 11.20
C GLU A 94 2.52 -9.65 11.25
N LEU A 95 1.25 -10.01 11.06
CA LEU A 95 0.11 -9.10 11.17
C LEU A 95 -0.43 -9.05 12.60
N SER A 96 -1.01 -7.91 12.97
CA SER A 96 -1.87 -7.78 14.14
C SER A 96 -3.09 -8.70 14.05
N ASP A 97 -3.62 -9.10 15.22
CA ASP A 97 -4.76 -10.02 15.28
C ASP A 97 -6.03 -9.46 14.64
N ASP A 98 -6.22 -8.14 14.69
CA ASP A 98 -7.35 -7.48 14.02
C ASP A 98 -7.18 -7.53 12.49
N CYS A 99 -5.96 -7.35 11.98
CA CYS A 99 -5.70 -7.50 10.56
C CYS A 99 -5.80 -8.96 10.10
N LYS A 100 -5.46 -9.96 10.93
CA LYS A 100 -5.70 -11.38 10.61
C LYS A 100 -7.19 -11.67 10.43
N LYS A 101 -8.05 -11.18 11.33
CA LYS A 101 -9.52 -11.31 11.20
C LYS A 101 -10.06 -10.61 9.96
N LEU A 102 -9.50 -9.45 9.59
CA LEU A 102 -9.85 -8.78 8.34
C LEU A 102 -9.38 -9.57 7.12
N LEU A 103 -8.18 -10.15 7.17
CA LEU A 103 -7.63 -10.99 6.12
C LEU A 103 -8.53 -12.19 5.84
N ASP A 104 -9.05 -12.84 6.89
CA ASP A 104 -10.00 -13.95 6.77
C ASP A 104 -11.28 -13.53 6.04
N LYS A 105 -11.76 -12.30 6.25
CA LYS A 105 -12.97 -11.78 5.58
C LYS A 105 -12.74 -11.42 4.12
N VAL A 106 -11.53 -10.93 3.77
CA VAL A 106 -11.21 -10.55 2.39
C VAL A 106 -10.65 -11.72 1.56
N CYS A 107 -10.25 -12.81 2.20
CA CYS A 107 -9.83 -14.04 1.54
C CYS A 107 -10.92 -15.11 1.68
N VAL A 108 -12.05 -14.91 1.00
CA VAL A 108 -13.13 -15.90 0.92
C VAL A 108 -12.78 -16.93 -0.15
N ASP A 109 -12.96 -18.21 0.18
CA ASP A 109 -12.81 -19.35 -0.75
C ASP A 109 -13.99 -19.49 -1.71
#